data_AF-A0A3N8KYK3-F1
#
_entry.id   AF-A0A3N8KYK3-F1
#
_cell.length_a   1.000
_cell.length_b   1.000
_cell.length_c   1.000
_cell.angle_alpha   90.00
_cell.angle_beta   90.00
_cell.angle_gamma   90.00
#
_symmetry.space_group_name_H-M   'P 1'
#
loop_
_entity.id
_entity.type
_entity.pdbx_description
1 polymer ?
#
loop_
_entity_poly.entity_id
_entity_poly.type
_entity_poly.pdbx_seq_one_letter_code
_entity_poly.pdbx_strand_id
1 'polypeptide(L)'
;MKSLVRAIALALTISAPLAAHAQSNQPLTRAQVHAEVLALKKAGFQPSDWFYPASILAAEAKVAQQKNPSQADGSGYGSAHGAATESGQ
;
A
#
# COMPACT_ATOMS: atom_id res chain seq x y z
N MET A 1 -8.48 -26.66 43.42
CA MET A 1 -7.46 -25.62 43.69
C MET A 1 -6.38 -25.53 42.61
N LYS A 2 -5.87 -26.63 42.06
CA LYS A 2 -4.83 -26.61 40.99
C LYS A 2 -5.33 -26.15 39.61
N SER A 3 -6.61 -26.35 39.32
CA SER A 3 -7.26 -25.94 38.06
C SER A 3 -7.45 -24.42 37.95
N LEU A 4 -7.79 -23.75 39.06
CA LEU A 4 -7.97 -22.29 39.11
C LEU A 4 -6.66 -21.55 38.84
N VAL A 5 -5.56 -22.04 39.42
CA VAL A 5 -4.21 -21.47 39.21
C VAL A 5 -3.77 -21.62 37.76
N ARG A 6 -4.09 -22.75 37.11
CA ARG A 6 -3.79 -22.96 35.68
C ARG A 6 -4.62 -22.06 34.76
N ALA A 7 -5.88 -21.82 35.09
CA ALA A 7 -6.75 -20.93 34.33
C ALA A 7 -6.28 -19.46 34.40
N ILE A 8 -5.83 -19.00 35.57
CA ILE A 8 -5.30 -17.64 35.76
C ILE A 8 -3.97 -17.46 35.01
N ALA A 9 -3.10 -18.47 35.03
CA ALA A 9 -1.83 -18.43 34.28
C ALA A 9 -2.04 -18.36 32.76
N LEU A 10 -3.08 -19.02 32.23
CA LEU A 10 -3.41 -19.00 30.79
C LEU A 10 -4.07 -17.69 30.36
N ALA A 11 -4.76 -16.97 31.25
CA ALA A 11 -5.41 -15.70 30.94
C ALA A 11 -4.41 -14.53 30.83
N LEU A 12 -3.26 -14.60 31.52
CA LEU A 12 -2.25 -13.54 31.53
C LEU A 12 -1.38 -13.49 30.27
N THR A 13 -1.39 -14.53 29.42
CA THR A 13 -0.59 -14.58 28.19
C THR A 13 -1.21 -13.82 27.01
N ILE A 14 -2.44 -13.32 27.15
CA ILE A 14 -3.17 -12.58 26.10
C ILE A 14 -3.05 -11.05 26.29
N SER A 15 -2.06 -10.58 27.05
CA SER A 15 -1.70 -9.16 27.03
C SER A 15 -0.81 -8.87 25.83
N ALA A 16 -1.36 -9.02 24.62
CA ALA A 16 -0.72 -8.48 23.43
C ALA A 16 -0.61 -6.96 23.61
N PRO A 17 0.55 -6.34 23.36
CA PRO A 17 0.61 -4.90 23.21
C PRO A 17 -0.35 -4.52 22.08
N LEU A 18 -1.46 -3.85 22.39
CA LEU A 18 -2.18 -3.02 21.40
C LEU A 18 -1.29 -1.82 21.09
N ALA A 19 -0.09 -2.08 20.56
CA ALA A 19 0.78 -1.05 20.05
C ALA A 19 0.03 -0.39 18.89
N ALA A 20 -0.73 0.65 19.22
CA ALA A 20 -1.21 1.62 18.27
C ALA A 20 0.06 2.11 17.57
N HIS A 21 0.24 1.66 16.33
CA HIS A 21 1.33 2.11 15.50
C HIS A 21 1.07 3.59 15.22
N ALA A 22 1.56 4.46 16.10
CA ALA A 22 1.90 5.83 15.76
C ALA A 22 3.19 5.80 14.93
N GLN A 23 3.25 4.90 13.93
CA GLN A 23 4.36 4.78 13.00
C GLN A 23 4.43 6.12 12.30
N SER A 24 5.30 6.99 12.78
CA SER A 24 5.65 8.20 12.06
C SER A 24 6.30 7.70 10.78
N ASN A 25 5.54 7.76 9.69
CA ASN A 25 6.11 7.55 8.37
C ASN A 25 7.34 8.46 8.32
N GLN A 26 8.52 7.89 8.10
CA GLN A 26 9.74 8.70 8.11
C GLN A 26 9.53 9.88 7.15
N PRO A 27 9.82 11.11 7.59
CA PRO A 27 9.59 12.27 6.77
C PRO A 27 10.39 12.13 5.47
N LEU A 28 9.72 12.37 4.35
CA LEU A 28 10.38 12.38 3.05
C LEU A 28 11.53 13.39 3.08
N THR A 29 12.67 12.98 2.53
CA THR A 29 13.79 13.91 2.37
C THR A 29 13.48 14.89 1.24
N ARG A 30 14.03 16.12 1.34
CA ARG A 30 13.89 17.11 0.26
C ARG A 30 14.38 16.57 -1.09
N ALA A 31 15.43 15.75 -1.07
CA ALA A 31 15.98 15.12 -2.27
C ALA A 31 14.98 14.13 -2.91
N GLN A 32 14.25 13.35 -2.10
CA GLN A 32 13.22 12.43 -2.58
C GLN A 32 12.06 13.18 -3.23
N VAL A 33 11.53 14.22 -2.56
CA VAL A 33 10.43 15.04 -3.13
C VAL A 33 10.85 15.69 -4.45
N HIS A 34 12.06 16.23 -4.53
CA HIS A 34 12.57 16.81 -5.77
C HIS A 34 12.69 15.78 -6.89
N ALA A 35 13.15 14.56 -6.57
CA ALA A 35 13.25 13.47 -7.53
C ALA A 35 11.87 13.04 -8.06
N GLU A 36 10.87 12.94 -7.18
CA GLU A 36 9.49 12.60 -7.54
C GLU A 36 8.86 13.66 -8.44
N VAL A 37 8.99 14.94 -8.10
CA VAL A 37 8.49 16.05 -8.93
C VAL A 37 9.16 16.03 -10.30
N LEU A 38 10.47 15.76 -10.37
CA LEU A 38 11.17 15.67 -11.64
C LEU A 38 10.68 14.48 -12.48
N ALA A 39 10.41 13.33 -11.86
CA ALA A 39 9.86 12.16 -12.54
C ALA A 39 8.46 12.45 -13.11
N LEU A 40 7.57 13.09 -12.35
CA LEU A 40 6.26 13.51 -12.82
C LEU A 40 6.35 14.48 -14.01
N LYS A 41 7.23 15.49 -13.92
CA LYS A 41 7.45 16.44 -15.03
C LYS A 41 7.98 15.73 -16.29
N LYS A 42 8.87 14.75 -16.15
CA LYS A 42 9.34 13.91 -17.27
C LYS A 42 8.22 13.03 -17.85
N ALA A 43 7.26 12.61 -17.04
CA ALA A 43 6.07 11.87 -17.48
C ALA A 43 5.01 12.77 -18.17
N GLY A 44 5.25 14.09 -18.22
CA GLY A 44 4.39 15.07 -18.87
C GLY A 44 3.42 15.79 -17.94
N PHE A 45 3.56 15.63 -16.62
CA PHE A 45 2.72 16.35 -15.65
C PHE A 45 3.00 17.85 -15.66
N GLN A 46 1.94 18.66 -15.74
CA GLN A 46 1.97 20.11 -15.60
C GLN A 46 1.03 20.54 -14.46
N PRO A 47 1.54 21.22 -13.41
CA PRO A 47 0.72 21.60 -12.25
C PRO A 47 -0.42 22.57 -12.57
N SER A 48 -0.28 23.37 -13.64
CA SER A 48 -1.30 24.33 -14.09
C SER A 48 -2.30 23.74 -15.09
N ASP A 49 -2.29 22.41 -15.26
CA ASP A 49 -3.19 21.74 -16.19
C ASP A 49 -4.62 21.72 -15.64
N TRP A 50 -5.59 22.00 -16.52
CA TRP A 50 -7.01 22.02 -16.19
C TRP A 50 -7.58 20.62 -15.99
N PHE A 51 -6.93 19.60 -16.54
CA PHE A 51 -7.35 18.20 -16.44
C PHE A 51 -6.99 17.53 -15.10
N TYR A 52 -6.78 18.30 -14.04
CA TYR A 52 -6.66 17.74 -12.70
C TYR A 52 -7.98 17.09 -12.26
N PRO A 53 -7.98 15.86 -11.70
CA PRO A 53 -6.81 15.05 -11.33
C PRO A 53 -6.36 14.03 -12.39
N ALA A 54 -7.01 13.93 -13.55
CA ALA A 54 -6.66 12.93 -14.57
C ALA A 54 -5.20 13.05 -15.06
N SER A 55 -4.68 14.28 -15.19
CA SER A 55 -3.31 14.54 -15.63
C SER A 55 -2.23 14.02 -14.67
N ILE A 56 -2.46 14.13 -13.34
CA ILE A 56 -1.52 13.60 -12.35
C ILE A 56 -1.57 12.07 -12.29
N LEU A 57 -2.76 11.47 -12.36
CA LEU A 57 -2.93 10.01 -12.36
C LEU A 57 -2.26 9.37 -13.58
N ALA A 58 -2.41 9.96 -14.76
CA ALA A 58 -1.76 9.49 -15.98
C ALA A 58 -0.23 9.60 -15.89
N ALA A 59 0.30 10.65 -15.27
CA ALA A 59 1.73 10.82 -15.07
C ALA A 59 2.29 9.81 -14.05
N GLU A 60 1.58 9.57 -12.95
CA GLU A 60 1.95 8.57 -11.93
C GLU A 60 1.97 7.16 -12.51
N ALA A 61 0.98 6.79 -13.34
CA ALA A 61 0.96 5.50 -14.02
C ALA A 61 2.21 5.29 -14.89
N LYS A 62 2.63 6.32 -15.64
CA LYS A 62 3.87 6.28 -16.44
C LYS A 62 5.12 6.14 -15.56
N VAL A 63 5.20 6.88 -14.44
CA VAL A 63 6.32 6.78 -13.49
C VAL A 63 6.37 5.37 -12.87
N ALA A 64 5.23 4.79 -12.53
CA ALA A 64 5.14 3.43 -12.00
C ALA A 64 5.64 2.39 -13.00
N GLN A 65 5.24 2.50 -14.28
CA GLN A 65 5.74 1.65 -15.36
C GLN A 65 7.26 1.77 -15.55
N GLN A 66 7.82 2.98 -15.44
CA GLN A 66 9.26 3.21 -15.52
C GLN A 66 10.02 2.59 -14.33
N LYS A 67 9.41 2.59 -13.14
CA LYS A 67 10.03 2.07 -11.91
C LYS A 67 10.03 0.54 -11.86
N ASN A 68 9.02 -0.11 -12.44
CA ASN A 68 8.94 -1.57 -12.56
C ASN A 68 8.48 -1.97 -13.99
N PRO A 69 9.40 -2.04 -14.97
CA PRO A 69 9.04 -2.45 -16.34
C PRO A 69 8.45 -3.87 -16.39
N SER A 70 8.75 -4.73 -15.42
CA SER A 70 8.21 -6.09 -15.30
C SER A 70 6.83 -6.19 -14.63
N GLN A 71 6.29 -5.11 -14.04
CA GLN A 71 4.95 -5.09 -13.41
C GLN A 71 3.92 -4.31 -14.22
N ALA A 72 4.31 -3.71 -15.34
CA ALA A 72 3.40 -2.97 -16.22
C ALA A 72 2.27 -3.85 -16.79
N ASP A 73 2.47 -5.17 -16.82
CA ASP A 73 1.48 -6.17 -17.27
C ASP A 73 0.59 -6.70 -16.12
N GLY A 74 0.77 -6.24 -14.88
CA GLY A 74 0.14 -6.79 -13.68
C GLY A 74 -0.77 -5.84 -12.89
N SER A 75 -0.95 -4.59 -13.33
CA SER A 75 -1.84 -3.62 -12.66
C SER A 75 -3.32 -3.75 -13.07
N GLY A 76 -3.69 -4.85 -13.72
CA GLY A 76 -5.07 -5.26 -13.86
C GLY A 76 -5.68 -5.48 -12.48
N TYR A 77 -6.67 -4.67 -12.13
CA TYR A 77 -7.57 -4.92 -11.03
C TYR A 77 -8.08 -6.36 -11.13
N GLY A 78 -7.70 -7.22 -10.18
CA GLY A 78 -8.05 -8.65 -10.17
C GLY A 78 -6.88 -9.56 -10.50
N SER A 79 -5.97 -9.77 -9.53
CA SER A 79 -5.36 -11.08 -9.41
C SER A 79 -6.49 -12.06 -9.14
N ALA A 80 -6.86 -12.85 -10.15
CA ALA A 80 -7.73 -14.01 -9.98
C ALA A 80 -6.99 -15.06 -9.14
N HIS A 81 -6.76 -14.76 -7.86
CA HIS A 81 -6.49 -15.75 -6.85
C HIS A 81 -7.80 -16.50 -6.61
N GLY A 82 -7.98 -17.59 -7.36
CA GLY A 82 -8.83 -18.71 -7.00
C GLY A 82 -10.25 -18.36 -6.56
N ALA A 83 -11.12 -17.96 -7.49
CA ALA A 83 -12.54 -18.18 -7.31
C ALA A 83 -12.87 -19.60 -7.81
N ALA A 84 -12.49 -20.61 -7.04
CA ALA A 84 -13.19 -21.89 -7.10
C ALA A 84 -14.55 -21.68 -6.42
N THR A 85 -15.49 -21.09 -7.16
CA THR A 85 -16.90 -21.08 -6.77
C THR A 85 -17.55 -22.31 -7.41
N GLU A 86 -17.38 -23.45 -6.75
CA GLU A 86 -18.32 -24.55 -6.89
C GLU A 86 -19.54 -24.18 -6.04
N SER A 87 -20.56 -23.62 -6.69
CA SER A 87 -21.90 -23.53 -6.14
C SER A 87 -22.81 -24.31 -7.07
N GLY A 88 -23.19 -25.50 -6.61
CA GLY A 88 -23.81 -26.55 -7.42
C GLY A 88 -25.17 -26.21 -8.01
N GLN A 89 -25.43 -26.82 -9.16
CA GLN A 89 -26.50 -27.79 -9.45
C GLN A 89 -26.02 -28.65 -10.62
#